data_AF-A0A2G9ZF85-F1
#
_entry.id   AF-A0A2G9ZF85-F1
#
_cell.length_a   1.000
_cell.length_b   1.000
_cell.length_c   1.000
_cell.angle_alpha   90.00
_cell.angle_beta   90.00
_cell.angle_gamma   90.00
#
_symmetry.space_group_name_H-M   'P 1'
#
loop_
_entity.id
_entity.type
_entity.pdbx_description
1 polymer ?
#
loop_
_entity_poly.entity_id
_entity_poly.type
_entity_poly.pdbx_seq_one_letter_code
_entity_poly.pdbx_strand_id
1 'polypeptide(L)' 'MTEKNSRKKLELMIPLSQLEKLNQRAKKFGFKNEEEYILFVLDELVREEDYPKQTSAKDQEEMKKKLKALGYI' A
#
# COMPACT_ATOMS: atom_id res chain seq x y z
N MET A 1 -13.81 -23.14 4.41
CA MET A 1 -12.95 -22.92 3.23
C MET A 1 -11.63 -22.41 3.75
N THR A 2 -10.68 -23.32 3.98
CA THR A 2 -9.39 -23.00 4.60
C THR A 2 -8.34 -23.19 3.53
N GLU A 3 -8.15 -22.17 2.69
CA GLU A 3 -7.08 -22.24 1.70
C GLU A 3 -5.75 -21.94 2.38
N LYS A 4 -4.82 -22.85 2.13
CA LYS A 4 -3.58 -23.11 2.84
C LYS A 4 -2.66 -21.88 2.86
N ASN A 5 -2.02 -21.66 4.02
CA ASN A 5 -0.85 -20.81 4.23
C ASN A 5 0.37 -21.33 3.43
N SER A 6 0.30 -21.34 2.10
CA SER A 6 1.34 -21.86 1.21
C SER A 6 2.26 -20.73 0.80
N ARG A 7 3.46 -20.65 1.40
CA ARG A 7 4.48 -19.69 1.00
C ARG A 7 5.19 -20.18 -0.26
N LYS A 8 5.12 -19.40 -1.35
CA LYS A 8 5.91 -19.61 -2.57
C LYS A 8 7.12 -18.69 -2.55
N LYS A 9 8.33 -19.25 -2.71
CA LYS A 9 9.56 -18.46 -2.84
C LYS A 9 9.66 -17.92 -4.28
N LEU A 10 9.87 -16.62 -4.41
CA LEU A 10 10.15 -15.93 -5.67
C LEU A 10 11.50 -15.22 -5.52
N GLU A 11 12.42 -15.45 -6.47
CA GLU A 11 13.73 -14.80 -6.50
C GLU A 11 13.75 -13.82 -7.67
N LEU A 12 14.13 -12.57 -7.40
CA LEU A 12 14.15 -11.48 -8.37
C LEU A 12 15.56 -10.89 -8.42
N MET A 13 16.06 -10.61 -9.62
CA MET A 13 17.31 -9.88 -9.81
C MET A 13 17.01 -8.40 -10.05
N ILE A 14 17.54 -7.55 -9.16
CA ILE A 14 17.36 -6.11 -9.22
C ILE A 14 18.76 -5.48 -9.37
N PRO A 15 18.94 -4.50 -10.27
CA PRO A 15 20.20 -3.75 -10.35
C PRO A 15 20.57 -3.13 -9.00
N LEU A 16 21.85 -3.23 -8.61
CA LEU A 16 22.34 -2.70 -7.32
C LEU A 16 21.97 -1.22 -7.12
N SER A 17 22.04 -0.41 -8.18
CA SER A 17 21.68 1.01 -8.14
C SER A 17 20.22 1.27 -7.80
N GLN A 18 19.31 0.32 -8.08
CA GLN A 18 17.92 0.41 -7.68
C GLN A 18 17.72 -0.08 -6.24
N LEU A 19 18.46 -1.11 -5.84
CA LEU A 19 18.44 -1.64 -4.47
C LEU A 19 18.87 -0.57 -3.46
N GLU A 20 19.93 0.19 -3.75
CA GLU A 20 20.38 1.29 -2.89
C GLU A 20 19.30 2.37 -2.72
N LYS A 21 18.61 2.74 -3.81
CA LYS A 21 17.49 3.69 -3.77
C LYS A 21 16.32 3.16 -2.95
N LEU A 22 16.04 1.86 -3.04
CA LEU A 22 15.00 1.21 -2.24
C LEU A 22 15.38 1.20 -0.76
N ASN A 23 16.62 0.92 -0.40
CA ASN A 23 17.09 0.97 0.99
C ASN A 23 17.00 2.39 1.58
N GLN A 24 17.37 3.41 0.81
CA GLN A 24 17.21 4.81 1.23
C GLN A 24 15.74 5.19 1.44
N ARG A 25 14.85 4.76 0.54
CA ARG A 25 13.40 4.95 0.69
C ARG A 25 12.86 4.21 1.92
N ALA A 26 13.24 2.94 2.09
CA ALA A 26 12.84 2.11 3.23
C ALA A 26 13.16 2.82 4.56
N LYS A 27 14.40 3.31 4.73
CA LYS A 27 14.80 4.09 5.90
C LYS A 27 13.98 5.37 6.08
N LYS A 28 13.72 6.10 4.99
CA LYS A 28 12.92 7.34 5.04
C LYS A 28 11.50 7.09 5.53
N PHE A 29 10.93 5.93 5.21
CA PHE A 29 9.58 5.54 5.63
C PHE A 29 9.57 4.70 6.92
N GLY A 30 10.73 4.50 7.57
CA GLY A 30 10.83 3.79 8.85
C GLY A 30 10.86 2.27 8.76
N PHE A 31 11.02 1.70 7.56
CA PHE A 31 11.20 0.26 7.38
C PHE A 31 12.61 -0.19 7.75
N LYS A 32 12.73 -1.44 8.21
CA LYS A 32 14.01 -2.00 8.68
C LYS A 32 15.00 -2.29 7.54
N ASN A 33 14.49 -2.74 6.40
CA ASN A 33 15.27 -3.07 5.22
C ASN A 33 14.43 -2.91 3.94
N GLU A 34 15.10 -3.04 2.80
CA GLU A 34 14.49 -2.98 1.48
C GLU A 34 13.48 -4.11 1.24
N GLU A 35 13.68 -5.30 1.83
CA GLU A 35 12.78 -6.45 1.66
C GLU A 35 11.40 -6.16 2.25
N GLU A 36 11.35 -5.64 3.47
CA GLU A 36 10.12 -5.24 4.16
C GLU A 36 9.39 -4.16 3.37
N TYR A 37 10.14 -3.19 2.83
CA TYR A 37 9.60 -2.14 1.97
C TYR A 37 9.05 -2.69 0.65
N ILE A 38 9.76 -3.60 -0.01
CA ILE A 38 9.31 -4.21 -1.27
C ILE A 38 8.03 -5.03 -1.03
N LEU A 39 7.99 -5.83 0.02
CA LEU A 39 6.81 -6.61 0.38
C LEU A 39 5.61 -5.70 0.66
N PHE A 40 5.81 -4.60 1.42
CA PHE A 40 4.76 -3.62 1.68
C PHE A 40 4.25 -2.99 0.38
N VAL A 41 5.14 -2.55 -0.52
CA VAL A 41 4.72 -1.94 -1.79
C VAL A 41 3.97 -2.95 -2.68
N LEU A 42 4.42 -4.20 -2.74
CA LEU A 42 3.71 -5.25 -3.48
C LEU A 42 2.34 -5.54 -2.88
N ASP A 43 2.23 -5.56 -1.55
CA ASP A 43 0.98 -5.75 -0.83
C ASP A 43 0.01 -4.58 -1.09
N GLU A 44 0.47 -3.33 -1.00
CA GLU A 44 -0.34 -2.15 -1.31
C GLU A 44 -0.82 -2.12 -2.76
N LEU A 45 0.05 -2.49 -3.72
CA LEU A 45 -0.30 -2.56 -5.15
C LEU A 45 -1.40 -3.59 -5.42
N VAL A 46 -1.39 -4.72 -4.69
CA VAL A 46 -2.41 -5.76 -4.82
C VAL A 46 -3.65 -5.41 -3.98
N ARG A 47 -3.49 -4.73 -2.84
CA ARG A 47 -4.61 -4.25 -2.00
C ARG A 47 -5.51 -3.24 -2.72
N GLU A 48 -4.97 -2.49 -3.68
CA GLU A 48 -5.80 -1.64 -4.57
C GLU A 48 -6.77 -2.45 -5.46
N GLU A 49 -6.58 -3.77 -5.63
CA GLU A 49 -7.57 -4.64 -6.30
C GLU A 49 -8.67 -5.16 -5.36
N ASP A 50 -8.47 -5.12 -4.04
CA ASP A 50 -9.38 -5.71 -3.02
C ASP A 50 -10.16 -4.68 -2.17
N TYR A 51 -9.84 -3.39 -2.28
CA TYR A 51 -10.65 -2.30 -1.71
C TYR A 51 -11.32 -1.48 -2.82
N PRO A 52 -12.59 -1.05 -2.66
CA PRO A 52 -13.25 -0.25 -3.65
C PRO A 52 -12.42 1.01 -3.89
N LYS A 53 -12.02 1.21 -5.16
CA LYS A 53 -11.51 2.46 -5.75
C LYS A 53 -11.61 3.62 -4.78
N GLN A 54 -10.45 4.18 -4.40
CA GLN A 54 -10.27 5.54 -3.87
C GLN A 54 -11.58 6.32 -3.93
N THR A 55 -12.22 6.51 -2.76
CA THR A 55 -13.51 7.20 -2.57
C THR A 55 -13.96 7.91 -3.83
N SER A 56 -14.81 7.25 -4.62
CA SER A 56 -15.34 7.82 -5.86
C SER A 56 -15.79 9.25 -5.55
N ALA A 57 -15.68 10.19 -6.48
CA ALA A 57 -16.01 11.61 -6.22
C ALA A 57 -17.39 11.79 -5.52
N LYS A 58 -18.29 10.82 -5.72
CA LYS A 58 -19.57 10.66 -5.03
C LYS A 58 -19.44 10.47 -3.50
N ASP A 59 -18.56 9.58 -3.03
CA ASP A 59 -18.31 9.33 -1.60
C ASP A 59 -17.69 10.55 -0.91
N GLN A 60 -16.82 11.30 -1.60
CA GLN A 60 -16.31 12.57 -1.07
C GLN A 60 -17.42 13.62 -0.90
N GLU A 61 -18.40 13.66 -1.81
CA GLU A 61 -19.52 14.59 -1.71
C GLU A 61 -20.46 14.22 -0.55
N GLU A 62 -20.71 12.93 -0.31
CA GLU A 62 -21.49 12.47 0.84
C GLU A 62 -20.78 12.75 2.17
N MET A 63 -19.46 12.60 2.20
CA MET A 63 -18.66 12.93 3.39
C MET A 63 -18.66 14.44 3.65
N LYS A 64 -18.59 15.29 2.61
CA LYS A 64 -18.76 16.75 2.74
C LYS A 64 -20.15 17.13 3.27
N LYS A 65 -21.23 16.48 2.78
CA LYS A 65 -22.60 16.70 3.28
C LYS A 65 -22.71 16.35 4.76
N LYS A 66 -22.13 15.21 5.18
CA LYS A 66 -22.10 14.77 6.59
C LYS A 66 -21.30 15.75 7.46
N LEU A 67 -20.12 16.16 7.03
CA LEU A 67 -19.27 17.09 7.78
C LEU A 67 -19.92 18.48 7.93
N LYS A 68 -20.61 18.97 6.90
CA LYS A 68 -21.40 20.21 6.94
C LYS A 68 -22.58 20.11 7.92
N ALA A 69 -23.28 18.97 7.93
CA ALA A 69 -24.38 18.74 8.87
C ALA A 69 -23.89 18.66 10.33
N LEU A 70 -22.64 18.24 10.54
CA LEU A 70 -21.99 18.16 11.84
C LEU A 70 -21.23 19.44 12.23
N GLY A 71 -21.18 20.46 11.36
CA GLY A 71 -20.58 21.77 11.65
C GLY A 71 -19.05 21.82 11.65
N TYR A 72 -18.40 20.82 11.06
CA TYR A 72 -16.93 20.80 10.91
C TYR A 72 -16.45 21.62 9.70
N ILE A 73 -17.37 22.03 8.81
CA ILE A 73 -17.16 22.89 7.64
C ILE A 73 -18.36 23.81 7.42
#